data_AF-A0A3N4JTL1-F1
#
_entry.id   AF-A0A3N4JTL1-F1
#
_cell.length_a   1.000
_cell.length_b   1.000
_cell.length_c   1.000
_cell.angle_alpha   90.00
_cell.angle_beta   90.00
_cell.angle_gamma   90.00
#
_symmetry.space_group_name_H-M   'P 1'
#
loop_
_entity.id
_entity.type
_entity.pdbx_description
1 polymer ?
#
loop_
_entity_poly.entity_id
_entity_poly.type
_entity_poly.pdbx_seq_one_letter_code
_entity_poly.pdbx_strand_id
1 'polypeptide(L)'
;MTPDEKLVEFGNVTTPWLVPEANGNSVFGGKVVPRSWAYSSGHLYPIEFGFNPPSVENFLSVSFNQDFVRELYELLVGLGIEDLVGLTVLDDGIHDAPFGVEKTVGRVSITLPITPETEPSEAVESVWTFGCHERMDDSKLWPARICWVCQGCKK
;
A
#
# COMPACT_ATOMS: atom_id res chain seq x y z
N MET A 1 16.53 -7.74 -2.32
CA MET A 1 15.87 -8.91 -1.69
C MET A 1 16.28 -10.15 -2.46
N THR A 2 16.48 -11.27 -1.78
CA THR A 2 16.63 -12.56 -2.47
C THR A 2 15.27 -13.06 -2.97
N PRO A 3 15.20 -13.96 -3.96
CA PRO A 3 13.92 -14.47 -4.47
C PRO A 3 13.00 -15.08 -3.39
N ASP A 4 13.59 -15.68 -2.35
CA ASP A 4 12.86 -16.27 -1.23
C ASP A 4 12.48 -15.27 -0.12
N GLU A 5 12.77 -13.98 -0.29
CA GLU A 5 12.41 -12.95 0.68
C GLU A 5 11.19 -12.15 0.21
N LYS A 6 10.28 -11.89 1.16
CA LYS A 6 9.19 -10.92 1.00
C LYS A 6 9.37 -9.80 2.02
N LEU A 7 9.12 -8.56 1.63
CA LEU A 7 9.09 -7.43 2.56
C LEU A 7 7.74 -7.45 3.30
N VAL A 8 7.76 -7.83 4.58
CA VAL A 8 6.56 -8.10 5.37
C VAL A 8 6.39 -7.07 6.49
N GLU A 9 5.23 -6.43 6.51
CA GLU A 9 4.71 -5.54 7.54
C GLU A 9 4.04 -6.35 8.66
N PHE A 10 4.43 -6.06 9.89
CA PHE A 10 3.76 -6.53 11.10
C PHE A 10 3.77 -5.45 12.18
N GLY A 11 2.59 -4.87 12.42
CA GLY A 11 2.47 -3.66 13.24
C GLY A 11 3.19 -2.49 12.56
N ASN A 12 4.00 -1.75 13.30
CA ASN A 12 4.70 -0.57 12.77
C ASN A 12 6.06 -0.88 12.15
N VAL A 13 6.34 -2.14 11.81
CA VAL A 13 7.66 -2.57 11.35
C VAL A 13 7.52 -3.41 10.09
N THR A 14 8.31 -3.06 9.08
CA THR A 14 8.41 -3.79 7.83
C THR A 14 9.82 -4.37 7.69
N THR A 15 9.91 -5.68 7.52
CA THR A 15 11.20 -6.41 7.45
C THR A 15 11.16 -7.52 6.40
N PRO A 16 12.32 -7.86 5.78
CA PRO A 16 12.40 -8.99 4.87
C PRO A 16 12.25 -10.31 5.65
N TRP A 17 11.26 -11.10 5.29
CA TRP A 17 11.03 -12.44 5.84
C TRP A 17 11.37 -13.47 4.77
N LEU A 18 11.99 -14.58 5.19
CA LEU A 18 12.16 -15.74 4.32
C LEU A 18 10.80 -16.44 4.18
N VAL A 19 10.24 -16.40 2.98
CA VAL A 19 8.96 -17.02 2.61
C VAL A 19 9.19 -17.89 1.38
N PRO A 20 9.74 -19.11 1.54
CA PRO A 20 10.01 -20.00 0.43
C PRO A 20 8.73 -20.31 -0.37
N GLU A 21 8.83 -20.38 -1.69
CA GLU A 21 7.69 -20.66 -2.57
C GLU A 21 6.94 -21.95 -2.20
N ALA A 22 7.66 -22.96 -1.72
CA ALA A 22 7.10 -24.23 -1.26
C ALA A 22 6.06 -24.08 -0.13
N ASN A 23 6.16 -23.01 0.67
CA ASN A 23 5.22 -22.68 1.73
C ASN A 23 4.06 -21.79 1.25
N GLY A 24 4.07 -21.39 -0.02
CA GLY A 24 3.14 -20.44 -0.62
C GLY A 24 3.13 -19.11 0.15
N ASN A 25 1.99 -18.81 0.76
CA ASN A 25 1.80 -17.62 1.60
C ASN A 25 1.68 -17.95 3.10
N SER A 26 1.91 -19.20 3.50
CA SER A 26 1.78 -19.63 4.90
C SER A 26 3.10 -19.45 5.65
N VAL A 27 3.08 -18.67 6.74
CA VAL A 27 4.26 -18.38 7.56
C VAL A 27 3.86 -18.37 9.03
N PHE A 28 4.59 -19.09 9.89
CA PHE A 28 4.30 -19.21 11.33
C PHE A 28 2.84 -19.52 11.69
N GLY A 29 2.14 -20.30 10.85
CA GLY A 29 0.72 -20.64 11.00
C GLY A 29 -0.26 -19.52 10.61
N GLY A 30 0.25 -18.34 10.25
CA GLY A 30 -0.51 -17.23 9.68
C GLY A 30 -0.34 -17.16 8.15
N LYS A 31 -0.72 -16.01 7.58
CA LYS A 31 -0.67 -15.76 6.13
C LYS A 31 0.01 -14.43 5.82
N VAL A 32 0.85 -14.43 4.80
CA VAL A 32 1.43 -13.23 4.20
C VAL A 32 0.56 -12.84 3.00
N VAL A 33 0.03 -11.62 3.00
CA VAL A 33 -0.86 -11.12 1.95
C VAL A 33 -0.28 -9.89 1.26
N PRO A 34 -0.39 -9.74 -0.06
CA PRO A 34 0.06 -8.54 -0.77
C PRO A 34 -0.62 -7.24 -0.28
N ARG A 35 0.16 -6.15 -0.21
CA ARG A 35 -0.29 -4.82 0.23
C ARG A 35 0.01 -3.72 -0.77
N SER A 36 1.13 -3.85 -1.46
CA SER A 36 1.55 -2.91 -2.49
C SER A 36 2.10 -3.65 -3.71
N TRP A 37 1.86 -3.08 -4.88
CA TRP A 37 2.22 -3.64 -6.17
C TRP A 37 2.89 -2.58 -7.02
N ALA A 38 3.93 -2.98 -7.75
CA ALA A 38 4.56 -2.17 -8.78
C ALA A 38 4.35 -2.82 -10.15
N TYR A 39 4.32 -1.99 -11.18
CA TYR A 39 4.37 -2.50 -12.54
C TYR A 39 5.78 -2.97 -12.88
N SER A 40 5.85 -4.11 -13.57
CA SER A 40 7.06 -4.56 -14.24
C SER A 40 6.63 -5.33 -15.47
N SER A 41 7.24 -5.04 -16.63
CA SER A 41 6.98 -5.78 -17.87
C SER A 41 5.48 -5.95 -18.19
N GLY A 42 4.67 -4.90 -17.98
CA GLY A 42 3.23 -4.91 -18.27
C GLY A 42 2.33 -5.59 -17.24
N HIS A 43 2.87 -6.05 -16.11
CA HIS A 43 2.09 -6.74 -15.09
C HIS A 43 2.30 -6.12 -13.71
N LEU A 44 1.27 -6.16 -12.88
CA LEU A 44 1.39 -5.78 -11.46
C LEU A 44 1.99 -6.94 -10.67
N TYR A 45 3.10 -6.67 -10.00
CA TYR A 45 3.76 -7.61 -9.10
C TYR A 45 3.69 -7.10 -7.67
N PRO A 46 3.35 -7.96 -6.69
CA PRO A 46 3.37 -7.58 -5.30
C PRO A 46 4.81 -7.34 -4.84
N ILE A 47 5.05 -6.21 -4.21
CA ILE A 47 6.37 -5.78 -3.71
C ILE A 47 6.42 -5.69 -2.19
N GLU A 48 5.29 -5.43 -1.54
CA GLU A 48 5.14 -5.36 -0.09
C GLU A 48 3.96 -6.19 0.36
N PHE A 49 4.08 -6.76 1.56
CA PHE A 49 3.14 -7.71 2.10
C PHE A 49 2.83 -7.41 3.56
N GLY A 50 1.64 -7.77 4.03
CA GLY A 50 1.25 -7.71 5.43
C GLY A 50 1.11 -9.12 6.01
N PHE A 51 1.42 -9.28 7.29
CA PHE A 51 1.23 -10.55 8.00
C PHE A 51 -0.09 -10.58 8.78
N ASN A 52 -0.93 -11.57 8.44
CA ASN A 52 -2.11 -11.96 9.21
C ASN A 52 -1.73 -13.11 10.16
N PRO A 53 -1.65 -12.88 11.48
CA PRO A 53 -1.37 -13.96 12.42
C PRO A 53 -2.52 -14.97 12.47
N PRO A 54 -2.29 -16.16 13.06
CA PRO A 54 -3.34 -17.16 13.20
C PRO A 54 -4.61 -16.55 13.83
N SER A 55 -5.76 -16.80 13.21
CA SER A 55 -7.08 -16.36 13.68
C SER A 55 -7.34 -14.84 13.66
N VAL A 56 -6.44 -14.03 13.08
CA VAL A 56 -6.63 -12.57 12.95
C VAL A 56 -6.42 -12.16 11.49
N GLU A 57 -7.38 -11.42 10.93
CA GLU A 57 -7.31 -10.86 9.58
C GLU A 57 -7.13 -9.34 9.67
N ASN A 58 -5.88 -8.90 9.76
CA ASN A 58 -5.52 -7.47 9.79
C ASN A 58 -5.52 -6.86 8.38
N PHE A 59 -5.16 -7.66 7.39
CA PHE A 59 -4.96 -7.24 6.02
C PHE A 59 -5.88 -8.03 5.08
N LEU A 60 -6.64 -7.29 4.27
CA LEU A 60 -7.54 -7.88 3.28
C LEU A 60 -6.77 -8.41 2.07
N SER A 61 -7.19 -9.58 1.60
CA SER A 61 -6.74 -10.09 0.30
C SER A 61 -7.51 -9.38 -0.82
N VAL A 62 -6.80 -8.60 -1.63
CA VAL A 62 -7.40 -7.85 -2.74
C VAL A 62 -7.07 -8.49 -4.08
N SER A 63 -8.09 -8.57 -4.94
CA SER A 63 -7.95 -8.92 -6.36
C SER A 63 -8.40 -7.74 -7.22
N PHE A 64 -7.52 -7.25 -8.09
CA PHE A 64 -7.85 -6.16 -8.99
C PHE A 64 -8.60 -6.65 -10.23
N ASN A 65 -9.54 -5.82 -10.70
CA ASN A 65 -10.11 -5.97 -12.03
C ASN A 65 -8.99 -5.83 -13.09
N GLN A 66 -8.85 -6.83 -13.96
CA GLN A 66 -7.76 -6.87 -14.94
C GLN A 66 -7.86 -5.79 -16.02
N ASP A 67 -9.08 -5.35 -16.36
CA ASP A 67 -9.27 -4.24 -17.30
C ASP A 67 -8.77 -2.94 -16.69
N PHE A 68 -9.08 -2.68 -15.41
CA PHE A 68 -8.54 -1.53 -14.68
C PHE A 68 -7.00 -1.55 -14.64
N VAL A 69 -6.41 -2.70 -14.32
CA VAL A 69 -4.94 -2.85 -14.26
C VAL A 69 -4.29 -2.57 -15.61
N ARG A 70 -4.89 -3.06 -16.70
CA ARG A 70 -4.40 -2.84 -18.06
C ARG A 70 -4.52 -1.36 -18.46
N GLU A 71 -5.69 -0.76 -18.28
CA GLU A 71 -5.94 0.64 -18.64
C GLU A 71 -5.05 1.60 -17.83
N LEU A 72 -4.85 1.33 -16.55
CA LEU A 72 -3.91 2.10 -15.72
C LEU A 72 -2.48 1.95 -16.22
N TYR A 73 -2.05 0.73 -16.56
CA TYR A 73 -0.70 0.51 -17.10
C TYR A 73 -0.48 1.29 -18.40
N GLU A 74 -1.43 1.21 -19.34
CA GLU A 74 -1.38 1.93 -20.61
C GLU A 74 -1.30 3.46 -20.39
N LEU A 75 -2.04 3.99 -19.42
CA LEU A 75 -1.96 5.39 -19.02
C LEU A 75 -0.56 5.75 -18.49
N LEU A 76 -0.02 4.96 -17.56
CA LEU A 76 1.29 5.23 -16.96
C LEU A 76 2.42 5.16 -18.00
N VAL A 77 2.38 4.17 -18.90
CA VAL A 77 3.32 4.07 -20.04
C VAL A 77 3.17 5.26 -20.98
N GLY A 78 1.95 5.68 -21.29
CA GLY A 78 1.69 6.87 -22.11
C GLY A 78 2.27 8.16 -21.51
N LEU A 79 2.44 8.20 -20.18
CA LEU A 79 3.04 9.30 -19.44
C LEU A 79 4.54 9.09 -19.15
N GLY A 80 5.09 7.89 -19.40
CA GLY A 80 6.49 7.53 -19.10
C GLY A 80 6.81 7.45 -17.60
N ILE A 81 5.85 7.02 -16.78
CA ILE A 81 5.96 6.95 -15.30
C ILE A 81 5.60 5.56 -14.74
N GLU A 82 5.57 4.54 -15.59
CA GLU A 82 5.19 3.17 -15.25
C GLU A 82 6.07 2.55 -14.15
N ASP A 83 7.35 2.95 -14.08
CA ASP A 83 8.29 2.47 -13.07
C ASP A 83 8.30 3.34 -11.79
N LEU A 84 7.49 4.41 -11.75
CA LEU A 84 7.43 5.36 -10.64
C LEU A 84 6.17 5.20 -9.77
N VAL A 85 5.09 4.63 -10.32
CA VAL A 85 3.79 4.54 -9.65
C VAL A 85 3.36 3.10 -9.49
N GLY A 86 2.90 2.77 -8.29
CA GLY A 86 2.32 1.48 -7.93
C GLY A 86 0.89 1.61 -7.42
N LEU A 87 0.33 0.47 -7.04
CA LEU A 87 -0.93 0.39 -6.31
C LEU A 87 -0.65 -0.01 -4.87
N THR A 88 -1.40 0.54 -3.92
CA THR A 88 -1.36 0.11 -2.53
C THR A 88 -2.77 0.05 -1.96
N VAL A 89 -3.05 -0.92 -1.11
CA VAL A 89 -4.34 -1.02 -0.41
C VAL A 89 -4.24 -0.23 0.88
N LEU A 90 -5.13 0.74 1.05
CA LEU A 90 -5.24 1.52 2.27
C LEU A 90 -6.27 0.87 3.20
N ASP A 91 -6.05 0.98 4.50
CA ASP A 91 -7.00 0.56 5.52
C ASP A 91 -8.08 1.65 5.71
N ASP A 92 -9.33 1.26 5.98
CA ASP A 92 -10.44 2.17 6.22
C ASP A 92 -10.17 3.06 7.46
N GLY A 93 -9.37 2.54 8.41
CA GLY A 93 -8.93 3.27 9.61
C GLY A 93 -7.78 4.27 9.38
N ILE A 94 -7.21 4.35 8.18
CA ILE A 94 -6.06 5.24 7.91
C ILE A 94 -6.42 6.72 8.09
N HIS A 95 -7.71 7.06 8.00
CA HIS A 95 -8.21 8.41 8.22
C HIS A 95 -8.10 8.89 9.68
N ASP A 96 -8.06 7.96 10.63
CA ASP A 96 -8.01 8.23 12.07
C ASP A 96 -6.66 7.84 12.70
N ALA A 97 -5.76 7.23 11.92
CA ALA A 97 -4.43 6.84 12.39
C ALA A 97 -3.57 8.10 12.65
N PRO A 98 -2.82 8.18 13.76
CA PRO A 98 -1.89 9.27 13.96
C PRO A 98 -0.89 9.29 12.80
N PHE A 99 -0.62 10.48 12.27
CA PHE A 99 0.39 10.70 11.24
C PHE A 99 1.66 9.92 11.63
N GLY A 100 2.19 9.15 10.68
CA GLY A 100 3.36 8.33 10.88
C GLY A 100 4.45 8.72 9.91
N VAL A 101 5.69 8.79 10.38
CA VAL A 101 6.85 8.92 9.50
C VAL A 101 7.51 7.57 9.40
N GLU A 102 7.59 7.05 8.18
CA GLU A 102 8.39 5.87 7.90
C GLU A 102 9.87 6.25 7.91
N LYS A 103 10.66 5.49 8.67
CA LYS A 103 12.11 5.58 8.66
C LYS A 103 12.71 4.21 8.37
N THR A 104 13.49 4.13 7.30
CA THR A 104 14.27 2.94 6.96
C THR A 104 15.65 3.01 7.60
N VAL A 105 16.01 1.99 8.39
CA VAL A 105 17.35 1.80 8.96
C VAL A 105 17.86 0.43 8.54
N GLY A 106 18.87 0.41 7.66
CA GLY A 106 19.39 -0.83 7.10
C GLY A 106 18.33 -1.53 6.23
N ARG A 107 17.88 -2.71 6.65
CA ARG A 107 16.87 -3.52 5.94
C ARG A 107 15.50 -3.52 6.63
N VAL A 108 15.28 -2.57 7.54
CA VAL A 108 14.07 -2.48 8.35
C VAL A 108 13.45 -1.11 8.16
N SER A 109 12.17 -1.06 7.83
CA SER A 109 11.37 0.17 7.87
C SER A 109 10.54 0.19 9.15
N ILE A 110 10.48 1.34 9.81
CA ILE A 110 9.72 1.54 11.04
C ILE A 110 8.82 2.76 10.84
N THR A 111 7.52 2.60 11.05
CA THR A 111 6.56 3.70 11.07
C THR A 111 6.47 4.25 12.47
N LEU A 112 6.99 5.45 12.68
CA LEU A 112 6.97 6.13 13.96
C LEU A 112 5.77 7.08 14.02
N PRO A 113 4.91 7.00 15.03
CA PRO A 113 3.85 7.99 15.20
C PRO A 113 4.50 9.36 15.44
N ILE A 114 4.00 10.38 14.76
CA ILE A 114 4.39 11.77 14.95
C ILE A 114 3.27 12.56 15.61
N THR A 115 3.66 13.43 16.54
CA THR A 115 2.87 14.56 17.02
C THR A 115 3.30 15.83 16.26
N PRO A 116 2.51 16.92 16.30
CA PRO A 116 2.91 18.21 15.73
C PRO A 116 4.28 18.73 16.22
N GLU A 117 4.73 18.28 17.39
CA GLU A 117 6.01 18.66 18.00
C GLU A 117 7.19 17.84 17.45
N THR A 118 6.91 16.69 16.82
CA THR A 118 7.90 15.72 16.31
C THR A 118 7.85 15.56 14.80
N GLU A 119 7.01 16.35 14.12
CA GLU A 119 6.91 16.36 12.67
C GLU A 119 8.25 16.79 12.06
N PRO A 120 8.88 15.96 11.20
CA PRO A 120 10.15 16.31 10.60
C PRO A 120 9.98 17.46 9.60
N SER A 121 10.94 18.38 9.60
CA SER A 121 10.97 19.53 8.67
C SER A 121 11.08 19.14 7.19
N GLU A 122 11.40 17.88 6.89
CA GLU A 122 11.68 17.34 5.55
C GLU A 122 10.83 16.09 5.27
N ALA A 123 9.52 16.15 5.54
CA ALA A 123 8.59 15.11 5.11
C ALA A 123 8.29 15.25 3.61
N VAL A 124 8.26 14.13 2.88
CA VAL A 124 7.85 14.07 1.47
C VAL A 124 6.55 13.29 1.36
N GLU A 125 5.59 13.87 0.64
CA GLU A 125 4.30 13.26 0.33
C GLU A 125 4.45 12.08 -0.64
N SER A 126 3.89 10.90 -0.31
CA SER A 126 4.11 9.66 -1.08
C SER A 126 2.85 8.85 -1.42
N VAL A 127 1.66 9.27 -0.99
CA VAL A 127 0.42 8.49 -1.18
C VAL A 127 -0.68 9.35 -1.79
N TRP A 128 -1.35 8.82 -2.81
CA TRP A 128 -2.57 9.38 -3.39
C TRP A 128 -3.71 8.39 -3.20
N THR A 129 -4.88 8.87 -2.78
CA THR A 129 -6.05 8.02 -2.54
C THR A 129 -7.14 8.24 -3.58
N PHE A 130 -7.71 7.16 -4.10
CA PHE A 130 -8.81 7.20 -5.08
C PHE A 130 -10.04 6.51 -4.50
N GLY A 131 -11.14 7.23 -4.26
CA GLY A 131 -12.37 6.70 -3.68
C GLY A 131 -13.62 7.54 -4.00
N CYS A 132 -14.82 6.96 -3.86
CA CYS A 132 -16.08 7.70 -4.02
C CYS A 132 -16.36 8.51 -2.74
N HIS A 133 -16.06 9.80 -2.79
CA HIS A 133 -16.47 10.77 -1.79
C HIS A 133 -17.74 11.49 -2.25
N GLU A 134 -18.66 11.81 -1.33
CA GLU A 134 -19.85 12.61 -1.67
C GLU A 134 -19.45 14.05 -2.02
N ARG A 135 -18.38 14.57 -1.39
CA ARG A 135 -17.84 15.92 -1.65
C ARG A 135 -16.30 15.97 -1.47
N MET A 136 -15.66 17.01 -2.02
CA MET A 136 -14.21 17.25 -1.89
C MET A 136 -13.75 17.47 -0.44
N ASP A 137 -14.60 18.07 0.39
CA ASP A 137 -14.40 18.29 1.83
C ASP A 137 -14.51 17.00 2.66
N ASP A 138 -15.03 15.91 2.09
CA ASP A 138 -15.07 14.59 2.73
C ASP A 138 -13.78 13.77 2.49
N SER A 139 -12.81 14.32 1.75
CA SER A 139 -11.48 13.73 1.57
C SER A 139 -10.61 14.02 2.81
N LYS A 140 -10.27 12.98 3.57
CA LYS A 140 -9.55 13.09 4.86
C LYS A 140 -8.08 12.68 4.82
N LEU A 141 -7.47 12.54 3.64
CA LEU A 141 -6.03 12.35 3.50
C LEU A 141 -5.39 13.53 2.76
N TRP A 142 -4.34 14.08 3.37
CA TRP A 142 -3.32 14.88 2.69
C TRP A 142 -2.09 13.99 2.63
N PRO A 143 -1.91 13.29 1.50
CA PRO A 143 -1.10 13.85 0.42
C PRO A 143 -1.82 13.90 -0.95
N ALA A 144 -1.54 14.97 -1.70
CA ALA A 144 -2.01 15.32 -3.05
C ALA A 144 -3.44 14.91 -3.50
N ARG A 145 -4.33 15.92 -3.55
CA ARG A 145 -5.73 15.81 -4.03
C ARG A 145 -5.83 15.66 -5.55
N ILE A 146 -6.30 14.50 -6.02
CA ILE A 146 -7.19 14.40 -7.20
C ILE A 146 -8.31 13.42 -6.84
N CYS A 147 -9.47 13.95 -6.44
CA CYS A 147 -10.69 13.16 -6.20
C CYS A 147 -11.61 13.28 -7.41
N TRP A 148 -12.06 12.17 -7.98
CA TRP A 148 -13.22 12.19 -8.89
C TRP A 148 -14.49 12.15 -8.05
N VAL A 149 -15.34 13.17 -8.21
CA VAL A 149 -16.68 13.18 -7.60
C VAL A 149 -17.54 12.19 -8.39
N CYS A 150 -17.96 11.10 -7.74
CA CYS A 150 -18.85 10.11 -8.35
C CYS A 150 -20.25 10.73 -8.55
N GLN A 151 -20.51 11.41 -9.67
CA GLN A 151 -21.88 11.72 -10.08
C GLN A 151 -22.56 10.43 -10.56
N GLY A 152 -23.19 9.66 -9.66
CA GLY A 152 -24.16 8.62 -10.07
C GLY A 152 -24.21 7.32 -9.27
N CYS A 153 -23.40 7.10 -8.23
CA CYS A 153 -23.49 5.87 -7.44
C CYS A 153 -24.55 5.97 -6.33
N LYS A 154 -25.83 6.06 -6.71
CA LYS A 154 -26.95 5.68 -5.83
C LYS A 154 -27.67 4.51 -6.49
N LYS A 155 -27.61 3.34 -5.86
CA LYS A 155 -28.63 2.29 -6.02
C LYS A 155 -29.52 2.30 -4.80
#